data_AF-A0A7J6PXE4-F1
#
_entry.id   AF-A0A7J6PXE4-F1
#
_cell.length_a   1.000
_cell.length_b   1.000
_cell.length_c   1.000
_cell.angle_alpha   90.00
_cell.angle_beta   90.00
_cell.angle_gamma   90.00
#
_symmetry.space_group_name_H-M   'P 1'
#
loop_
_entity.id
_entity.type
_entity.pdbx_description
1 polymer ?
#
loop_
_entity_poly.entity_id
_entity_poly.type
_entity_poly.pdbx_seq_one_letter_code
_entity_poly.pdbx_strand_id
1 'polypeptide(L)'
;PILQISVKLTTEPPKGLRANVKRSLIALDDETLNKSRKASAWRRLQFSLKLFHAVIQERRKFGPLGWNIRYEFNDSDLETSTVILHNMLELEDPQIPWDTISFVVGQINYGGRVTDDWDRRCLMATLGRFVTPDIMEKDDYSFSASGTYRLPGSVDEVTVAGFREYVDSLPLSEAPEIFGMHENANISFQQQESDVILNTVLSIQPRESGGGGGRSADEIVYELATQMIDRLPEPITEDSACPDVFAVNDQGMMGSLGTCLSQEMSRFNKLIGRMKKTLTELQRAIKGLIVMTADLDAMFSALQNNYIPSIWEAVAYPSLKPLASWFEDMINRVEFFRDWVINDQPIAYWISAFYFPQGFLTAVLQAYSRFYMVPVDVLGFEFVVQDFDDPLNEVDEPPTEGCLVYGLYMDGCRWDYEEMVLGDQEPGVMYVNAPTIHFVPCKNYKIDPEQYSCPLYKTSVRAGTLSTTGHSTNFVLAIEMDTNKPKDHWVLRGAALLTMLND
;
A
#
# COMPACT_ATOMS: atom_id res chain seq x y z
N PRO A 1 -25.94 -11.77 23.68
CA PRO A 1 -27.30 -11.67 24.28
C PRO A 1 -27.91 -10.26 24.19
N ILE A 2 -27.25 -9.19 24.67
CA ILE A 2 -27.81 -7.82 24.70
C ILE A 2 -28.15 -7.31 23.28
N LEU A 3 -27.22 -7.42 22.32
CA LEU A 3 -27.50 -7.02 20.94
C LEU A 3 -28.59 -7.89 20.27
N GLN A 4 -28.82 -9.13 20.71
CA GLN A 4 -29.86 -9.99 20.10
C GLN A 4 -31.28 -9.62 20.54
N ILE A 5 -31.43 -8.99 21.71
CA ILE A 5 -32.72 -8.68 22.33
C ILE A 5 -33.09 -7.19 22.27
N SER A 6 -32.26 -6.36 21.64
CA SER A 6 -32.45 -4.90 21.54
C SER A 6 -32.86 -4.47 20.12
N VAL A 7 -33.61 -3.36 20.03
CA VAL A 7 -33.80 -2.64 18.77
C VAL A 7 -32.51 -1.92 18.41
N LYS A 8 -32.02 -2.12 17.19
CA LYS A 8 -30.78 -1.53 16.68
C LYS A 8 -31.13 -0.40 15.72
N LEU A 9 -30.65 0.80 16.01
CA LEU A 9 -30.69 1.93 15.09
C LEU A 9 -29.25 2.28 14.72
N THR A 10 -28.91 2.15 13.44
CA THR A 10 -27.60 2.55 12.90
C THR A 10 -27.76 3.87 12.14
N THR A 11 -27.01 4.88 12.57
CA THR A 11 -26.90 6.16 11.85
C THR A 11 -25.55 6.20 11.17
N GLU A 12 -25.54 6.04 9.85
CA GLU A 12 -24.33 6.18 9.05
C GLU A 12 -24.28 7.58 8.41
N PRO A 13 -23.09 8.21 8.32
CA PRO A 13 -22.94 9.43 7.54
C PRO A 13 -23.31 9.14 6.07
N PRO A 14 -23.88 10.12 5.36
CA PRO A 14 -24.28 9.92 3.98
C PRO A 14 -23.04 9.60 3.13
N LYS A 15 -23.16 8.58 2.27
CA LYS A 15 -22.09 8.18 1.35
C LYS A 15 -22.15 9.03 0.07
N GLY A 16 -20.97 9.37 -0.45
CA GLY A 16 -20.82 10.03 -1.74
C GLY A 16 -20.45 11.50 -1.62
N LEU A 17 -19.69 11.97 -2.60
CA LEU A 17 -19.08 13.30 -2.59
C LEU A 17 -20.14 14.40 -2.53
N ARG A 18 -21.21 14.28 -3.34
CA ARG A 18 -22.32 15.23 -3.36
C ARG A 18 -22.96 15.40 -1.98
N ALA A 19 -23.20 14.29 -1.27
CA ALA A 19 -23.89 14.33 0.00
C ALA A 19 -23.02 14.93 1.11
N ASN A 20 -21.72 14.64 1.11
CA ASN A 20 -20.75 15.24 2.03
C ASN A 20 -20.62 16.75 1.82
N VAL A 21 -20.48 17.22 0.56
CA VAL A 21 -20.45 18.66 0.28
C VAL A 21 -21.75 19.33 0.71
N LYS A 22 -22.91 18.70 0.42
CA LYS A 22 -24.21 19.22 0.85
C LYS A 22 -24.30 19.37 2.37
N ARG A 23 -23.78 18.39 3.12
CA ARG A 23 -23.69 18.46 4.59
C ARG A 23 -22.82 19.64 5.05
N SER A 24 -21.64 19.80 4.46
CA SER A 24 -20.73 20.90 4.81
C SER A 24 -21.29 22.29 4.47
N LEU A 25 -22.20 22.40 3.50
CA LEU A 25 -22.89 23.66 3.14
C LEU A 25 -24.08 24.01 4.04
N ILE A 26 -24.53 23.12 4.93
CA ILE A 26 -25.63 23.42 5.87
C ILE A 26 -25.19 24.50 6.87
N ALA A 27 -23.94 24.42 7.33
CA ALA A 27 -23.37 25.38 8.28
C ALA A 27 -23.01 26.75 7.67
N LEU A 28 -23.19 26.92 6.36
CA LEU A 28 -22.88 28.17 5.65
C LEU A 28 -24.16 28.99 5.44
N ASP A 29 -24.07 30.29 5.72
CA ASP A 29 -25.10 31.29 5.45
C ASP A 29 -24.55 32.44 4.59
N ASP A 30 -25.43 33.27 4.02
CA ASP A 30 -25.01 34.36 3.14
C ASP A 30 -24.25 35.46 3.90
N GLU A 31 -24.43 35.57 5.22
CA GLU A 31 -23.68 36.51 6.06
C GLU A 31 -22.21 36.08 6.18
N THR A 32 -21.96 34.83 6.56
CA THR A 32 -20.62 34.25 6.65
C THR A 32 -19.93 34.18 5.30
N LEU A 33 -20.67 33.96 4.20
CA LEU A 33 -20.13 33.97 2.85
C LEU A 33 -19.59 35.35 2.43
N ASN A 34 -20.07 36.44 3.03
CA ASN A 34 -19.70 37.82 2.70
C ASN A 34 -18.84 38.51 3.77
N LYS A 35 -18.42 37.78 4.80
CA LYS A 35 -17.78 38.33 6.01
C LYS A 35 -16.28 38.65 5.88
N SER A 36 -15.72 38.76 4.67
CA SER A 36 -14.27 38.95 4.49
C SER A 36 -13.90 40.19 3.68
N ARG A 37 -12.79 40.84 4.06
CA ARG A 37 -12.16 41.94 3.32
C ARG A 37 -11.78 41.54 1.90
N LYS A 38 -11.36 40.27 1.70
CA LYS A 38 -11.05 39.68 0.39
C LYS A 38 -12.19 38.77 -0.06
N ALA A 39 -13.39 39.35 -0.26
CA ALA A 39 -14.63 38.62 -0.48
C ALA A 39 -14.55 37.56 -1.60
N SER A 40 -13.99 37.90 -2.77
CA SER A 40 -13.85 36.95 -3.89
C SER A 40 -13.02 35.72 -3.51
N ALA A 41 -11.83 35.93 -2.93
CA ALA A 41 -10.96 34.85 -2.48
C ALA A 41 -11.61 34.01 -1.38
N TRP A 42 -12.28 34.64 -0.43
CA TRP A 42 -13.01 33.96 0.63
C TRP A 42 -14.09 33.04 0.08
N ARG A 43 -14.91 33.50 -0.86
CA ARG A 43 -15.98 32.69 -1.46
C ARG A 43 -15.44 31.49 -2.23
N ARG A 44 -14.42 31.70 -3.07
CA ARG A 44 -13.77 30.64 -3.87
C ARG A 44 -13.12 29.59 -2.96
N LEU A 45 -12.37 30.02 -1.94
CA LEU A 45 -11.68 29.12 -1.02
C LEU A 45 -12.62 28.42 -0.03
N GLN A 46 -13.73 29.05 0.37
CA GLN A 46 -14.79 28.41 1.17
C GLN A 46 -15.39 27.19 0.46
N PHE A 47 -15.75 27.35 -0.82
CA PHE A 47 -16.28 26.25 -1.61
C PHE A 47 -15.21 25.18 -1.85
N SER A 48 -14.02 25.61 -2.26
CA SER A 48 -12.90 24.71 -2.54
C SER A 48 -12.48 23.87 -1.32
N LEU A 49 -12.41 24.46 -0.13
CA LEU A 49 -12.08 23.77 1.12
C LEU A 49 -13.15 22.76 1.53
N LYS A 50 -14.44 23.07 1.32
CA LYS A 50 -15.54 22.12 1.57
C LYS A 50 -15.52 20.95 0.60
N LEU A 51 -15.21 21.21 -0.67
CA LEU A 51 -15.02 20.16 -1.66
C LEU A 51 -13.80 19.29 -1.33
N PHE A 52 -12.67 19.88 -0.97
CA PHE A 52 -11.49 19.18 -0.47
C PHE A 52 -11.82 18.26 0.72
N HIS A 53 -12.54 18.79 1.71
CA HIS A 53 -12.94 18.02 2.89
C HIS A 53 -13.79 16.80 2.52
N ALA A 54 -14.76 16.97 1.62
CA ALA A 54 -15.58 15.87 1.12
C ALA A 54 -14.76 14.86 0.30
N VAL A 55 -13.78 15.33 -0.49
CA VAL A 55 -12.87 14.48 -1.27
C VAL A 55 -12.01 13.60 -0.35
N ILE A 56 -11.38 14.14 0.69
CA ILE A 56 -10.54 13.34 1.59
C ILE A 56 -11.35 12.34 2.41
N GLN A 57 -12.61 12.66 2.75
CA GLN A 57 -13.54 11.74 3.41
C GLN A 57 -13.90 10.56 2.50
N GLU A 58 -14.29 10.83 1.26
CA GLU A 58 -14.66 9.79 0.30
C GLU A 58 -13.45 9.01 -0.22
N ARG A 59 -12.25 9.61 -0.25
CA ARG A 59 -11.01 8.93 -0.66
C ARG A 59 -10.73 7.67 0.17
N ARG A 60 -11.22 7.60 1.41
CA ARG A 60 -11.13 6.42 2.30
C ARG A 60 -11.74 5.15 1.70
N LYS A 61 -12.71 5.26 0.78
CA LYS A 61 -13.37 4.09 0.18
C LYS A 61 -12.45 3.25 -0.69
N PHE A 62 -11.38 3.84 -1.24
CA PHE A 62 -10.44 3.15 -2.12
C PHE A 62 -9.37 2.33 -1.37
N GLY A 63 -9.47 2.21 -0.05
CA GLY A 63 -8.50 1.47 0.75
C GLY A 63 -7.07 2.02 0.56
N PRO A 64 -6.06 1.15 0.39
CA PRO A 64 -4.64 1.55 0.26
C PRO A 64 -4.31 2.46 -0.92
N LEU A 65 -5.13 2.50 -1.98
CA LEU A 65 -4.98 3.47 -3.08
C LEU A 65 -5.37 4.89 -2.65
N GLY A 66 -6.30 4.99 -1.69
CA GLY A 66 -6.74 6.24 -1.10
C GLY A 66 -5.83 6.70 0.02
N TRP A 67 -5.73 5.87 1.06
CA TRP A 67 -4.91 6.07 2.25
C TRP A 67 -4.37 4.72 2.72
N ASN A 68 -3.08 4.66 3.07
CA ASN A 68 -2.50 3.48 3.72
C ASN A 68 -3.25 3.19 5.02
N ILE A 69 -3.52 4.23 5.82
CA ILE A 69 -4.29 4.14 7.07
C ILE A 69 -5.63 4.84 6.91
N ARG A 70 -6.71 4.17 7.35
CA ARG A 70 -8.08 4.71 7.27
C ARG A 70 -8.31 5.80 8.32
N TYR A 71 -8.02 7.05 7.97
CA TYR A 71 -8.27 8.22 8.83
C TYR A 71 -9.74 8.62 8.87
N GLU A 72 -10.13 9.26 9.98
CA GLU A 72 -11.45 9.87 10.15
C GLU A 72 -11.27 11.39 10.26
N PHE A 73 -11.72 12.09 9.20
CA PHE A 73 -11.72 13.55 9.12
C PHE A 73 -13.10 14.09 9.50
N ASN A 74 -13.13 14.98 10.47
CA ASN A 74 -14.35 15.43 11.13
C ASN A 74 -14.67 16.89 10.79
N ASP A 75 -15.90 17.30 11.09
CA ASP A 75 -16.36 18.68 10.86
C ASP A 75 -15.52 19.70 11.65
N SER A 76 -14.96 19.32 12.81
CA SER A 76 -14.04 20.16 13.59
C SER A 76 -12.79 20.57 12.80
N ASP A 77 -12.29 19.68 11.94
CA ASP A 77 -11.07 19.95 11.15
C ASP A 77 -11.38 20.98 10.05
N LEU A 78 -12.58 20.87 9.46
CA LEU A 78 -13.10 21.82 8.47
C LEU A 78 -13.39 23.19 9.10
N GLU A 79 -14.06 23.22 10.25
CA GLU A 79 -14.36 24.46 10.98
C GLU A 79 -13.08 25.20 11.36
N THR A 80 -12.12 24.50 11.96
CA THR A 80 -10.81 25.07 12.33
C THR A 80 -10.08 25.63 11.12
N SER A 81 -10.06 24.88 10.02
CA SER A 81 -9.43 25.32 8.77
C SER A 81 -10.14 26.53 8.14
N THR A 82 -11.47 26.59 8.24
CA THR A 82 -12.28 27.71 7.74
C THR A 82 -12.00 28.98 8.54
N VAL A 83 -11.88 28.89 9.87
CA VAL A 83 -11.54 30.03 10.74
C VAL A 83 -10.13 30.54 10.46
N ILE A 84 -9.16 29.64 10.32
CA ILE A 84 -7.77 30.02 10.00
C ILE A 84 -7.71 30.67 8.62
N LEU A 85 -8.38 30.12 7.63
CA LEU A 85 -8.48 30.69 6.30
C LEU A 85 -9.04 32.13 6.34
N HIS A 86 -10.12 32.35 7.10
CA HIS A 86 -10.69 33.69 7.29
C HIS A 86 -9.67 34.65 7.90
N ASN A 87 -9.05 34.27 9.01
CA ASN A 87 -8.05 35.09 9.70
C ASN A 87 -6.88 35.47 8.79
N MET A 88 -6.41 34.55 7.94
CA MET A 88 -5.32 34.81 6.99
C MET A 88 -5.72 35.77 5.87
N LEU A 89 -6.99 35.78 5.46
CA LEU A 89 -7.51 36.70 4.44
C LEU A 89 -7.80 38.11 5.00
N GLU A 90 -8.03 38.23 6.31
CA GLU A 90 -8.21 39.52 7.00
C GLU A 90 -6.91 40.28 7.28
N LEU A 91 -5.75 39.64 7.08
CA LEU A 91 -4.45 40.32 7.16
C LEU A 91 -4.40 41.52 6.21
N GLU A 92 -3.68 42.57 6.61
CA GLU A 92 -3.59 43.82 5.84
C GLU A 92 -2.85 43.67 4.50
N ASP A 93 -2.00 42.64 4.38
CA ASP A 93 -1.25 42.35 3.17
C ASP A 93 -2.21 42.05 2.01
N PRO A 94 -2.10 42.71 0.84
CA PRO A 94 -2.91 42.39 -0.32
C PRO A 94 -2.66 40.95 -0.83
N GLN A 95 -1.44 40.42 -0.70
CA GLN A 95 -1.10 39.09 -1.19
C GLN A 95 -1.73 38.00 -0.32
N ILE A 96 -2.19 36.92 -0.94
CA ILE A 96 -2.71 35.75 -0.23
C ILE A 96 -1.51 34.84 0.11
N PRO A 97 -1.29 34.48 1.39
CA PRO A 97 -0.16 33.65 1.80
C PRO A 97 -0.45 32.16 1.54
N TRP A 98 -0.43 31.75 0.27
CA TRP A 98 -0.80 30.39 -0.18
C TRP A 98 -0.01 29.28 0.51
N ASP A 99 1.31 29.45 0.64
CA ASP A 99 2.18 28.47 1.30
C ASP A 99 1.82 28.30 2.77
N THR A 100 1.57 29.42 3.47
CA THR A 100 1.16 29.41 4.88
C THR A 100 -0.20 28.75 5.06
N ILE A 101 -1.18 29.06 4.19
CA ILE A 101 -2.51 28.43 4.24
C ILE A 101 -2.38 26.92 4.00
N SER A 102 -1.63 26.52 2.97
CA SER A 102 -1.42 25.11 2.63
C SER A 102 -0.71 24.36 3.76
N PHE A 103 0.29 24.98 4.39
CA PHE A 103 1.00 24.41 5.53
C PHE A 103 0.08 24.25 6.74
N VAL A 104 -0.65 25.30 7.15
CA VAL A 104 -1.48 25.22 8.35
C VAL A 104 -2.68 24.28 8.14
N VAL A 105 -3.36 24.35 7.00
CA VAL A 105 -4.49 23.45 6.70
C VAL A 105 -4.00 22.01 6.52
N GLY A 106 -2.98 21.79 5.71
CA GLY A 106 -2.50 20.46 5.33
C GLY A 106 -1.63 19.79 6.38
N GLN A 107 -0.61 20.47 6.91
CA GLN A 107 0.34 19.86 7.85
C GLN A 107 -0.16 19.85 9.29
N ILE A 108 -0.85 20.91 9.72
CA ILE A 108 -1.25 21.09 11.12
C ILE A 108 -2.68 20.60 11.34
N ASN A 109 -3.68 21.16 10.67
CA ASN A 109 -5.09 20.88 10.97
C ASN A 109 -5.48 19.45 10.55
N TYR A 110 -5.40 19.14 9.25
CA TYR A 110 -5.71 17.81 8.76
C TYR A 110 -4.53 16.85 9.00
N GLY A 111 -3.30 17.33 8.80
CA GLY A 111 -2.08 16.55 9.00
C GLY A 111 -1.83 16.14 10.44
N GLY A 112 -2.42 16.81 11.44
CA GLY A 112 -2.37 16.37 12.84
C GLY A 112 -3.03 15.01 13.08
N ARG A 113 -3.91 14.56 12.19
CA ARG A 113 -4.52 13.21 12.22
C ARG A 113 -3.74 12.15 11.46
N VAL A 114 -2.90 12.59 10.52
CA VAL A 114 -2.20 11.71 9.60
C VAL A 114 -0.87 11.27 10.21
N THR A 115 -0.74 9.97 10.44
CA THR A 115 0.40 9.37 11.14
C THR A 115 1.46 8.82 10.20
N ASP A 116 1.11 8.51 8.95
CA ASP A 116 2.02 7.97 7.95
C ASP A 116 2.51 9.09 7.02
N ASP A 117 3.81 9.13 6.74
CA ASP A 117 4.41 10.20 5.93
C ASP A 117 4.00 10.12 4.45
N TRP A 118 3.75 8.92 3.92
CA TRP A 118 3.26 8.76 2.55
C TRP A 118 1.80 9.23 2.42
N ASP A 119 0.97 8.94 3.43
CA ASP A 119 -0.36 9.52 3.51
C ASP A 119 -0.31 11.05 3.70
N ARG A 120 0.64 11.58 4.48
CA ARG A 120 0.83 13.03 4.62
C ARG A 120 1.20 13.69 3.30
N ARG A 121 2.09 13.06 2.51
CA ARG A 121 2.42 13.47 1.14
C ARG A 121 1.17 13.47 0.24
N CYS A 122 0.34 12.44 0.32
CA CYS A 122 -0.93 12.35 -0.41
C CYS A 122 -1.92 13.46 -0.02
N LEU A 123 -2.04 13.76 1.27
CA LEU A 123 -2.88 14.84 1.77
C LEU A 123 -2.45 16.19 1.21
N MET A 124 -1.14 16.48 1.20
CA MET A 124 -0.60 17.73 0.66
C MET A 124 -0.81 17.84 -0.85
N ALA A 125 -0.53 16.77 -1.61
CA ALA A 125 -0.79 16.74 -3.06
C ALA A 125 -2.28 16.92 -3.38
N THR A 126 -3.17 16.36 -2.56
CA THR A 126 -4.62 16.57 -2.69
C THR A 126 -4.96 18.02 -2.41
N LEU A 127 -4.49 18.59 -1.29
CA LEU A 127 -4.77 19.97 -0.90
C LEU A 127 -4.29 20.98 -1.94
N GLY A 128 -3.13 20.76 -2.56
CA GLY A 128 -2.58 21.65 -3.59
C GLY A 128 -3.49 21.85 -4.82
N ARG A 129 -4.42 20.92 -5.08
CA ARG A 129 -5.45 21.08 -6.13
C ARG A 129 -6.60 22.01 -5.72
N PHE A 130 -6.83 22.18 -4.43
CA PHE A 130 -7.95 22.94 -3.86
C PHE A 130 -7.51 24.27 -3.22
N VAL A 131 -6.23 24.41 -2.89
CA VAL A 131 -5.66 25.64 -2.34
C VAL A 131 -4.47 26.01 -3.22
N THR A 132 -4.77 26.78 -4.28
CA THR A 132 -3.79 27.20 -5.28
C THR A 132 -4.15 28.59 -5.83
N PRO A 133 -3.17 29.42 -6.23
CA PRO A 133 -3.40 30.68 -6.94
C PRO A 133 -4.32 30.53 -8.17
N ASP A 134 -4.24 29.40 -8.88
CA ASP A 134 -5.00 29.13 -10.10
C ASP A 134 -6.52 29.28 -9.94
N ILE A 135 -7.05 29.04 -8.74
CA ILE A 135 -8.47 29.20 -8.40
C ILE A 135 -8.95 30.65 -8.54
N MET A 136 -8.04 31.61 -8.37
CA MET A 136 -8.29 33.04 -8.54
C MET A 136 -8.04 33.50 -9.97
N GLU A 137 -7.05 32.91 -10.65
CA GLU A 137 -6.60 33.35 -11.97
C GLU A 137 -7.46 32.80 -13.12
N LYS A 138 -8.06 31.62 -12.93
CA LYS A 138 -8.86 30.93 -13.96
C LYS A 138 -10.34 30.96 -13.57
N ASP A 139 -11.16 31.64 -14.36
CA ASP A 139 -12.62 31.71 -14.11
C ASP A 139 -13.33 30.36 -14.28
N ASP A 140 -12.85 29.51 -15.19
CA ASP A 140 -13.34 28.14 -15.40
C ASP A 140 -12.43 27.08 -14.75
N TYR A 141 -11.87 27.36 -13.58
CA TYR A 141 -11.03 26.39 -12.88
C TYR A 141 -11.82 25.11 -12.53
N SER A 142 -11.34 23.97 -13.02
CA SER A 142 -11.90 22.65 -12.72
C SER A 142 -10.98 21.84 -11.81
N PHE A 143 -11.60 21.19 -10.83
CA PHE A 143 -10.98 20.22 -9.94
C PHE A 143 -10.87 18.83 -10.58
N SER A 144 -11.51 18.57 -11.72
CA SER A 144 -11.54 17.26 -12.39
C SER A 144 -11.24 17.39 -13.89
N ALA A 145 -10.63 16.37 -14.50
CA ALA A 145 -10.29 16.41 -15.92
C ALA A 145 -11.54 16.55 -16.82
N SER A 146 -12.67 15.94 -16.44
CA SER A 146 -13.95 16.04 -17.17
C SER A 146 -14.61 17.43 -17.14
N GLY A 147 -14.17 18.35 -16.28
CA GLY A 147 -14.86 19.63 -16.08
C GLY A 147 -16.12 19.57 -15.20
N THR A 148 -16.53 18.37 -14.76
CA THR A 148 -17.77 18.17 -13.96
C THR A 148 -17.69 18.87 -12.60
N TYR A 149 -16.55 18.72 -11.92
CA TYR A 149 -16.30 19.37 -10.64
C TYR A 149 -15.49 20.63 -10.90
N ARG A 150 -16.16 21.78 -10.90
CA ARG A 150 -15.55 23.09 -11.10
C ARG A 150 -16.01 24.11 -10.08
N LEU A 151 -15.34 25.25 -10.05
CA LEU A 151 -15.89 26.44 -9.42
C LEU A 151 -17.04 26.97 -10.27
N PRO A 152 -18.22 27.26 -9.70
CA PRO A 152 -19.31 27.88 -10.45
C PRO A 152 -18.86 29.22 -11.05
N GLY A 153 -18.95 29.44 -12.37
CA GLY A 153 -18.40 30.64 -13.05
C GLY A 153 -18.89 32.00 -12.54
N SER A 154 -19.91 32.04 -11.68
CA SER A 154 -20.41 33.24 -11.00
C SER A 154 -20.14 33.23 -9.47
N VAL A 155 -19.08 32.58 -8.97
CA VAL A 155 -18.76 32.51 -7.52
C VAL A 155 -18.86 33.87 -6.81
N ASP A 156 -18.45 34.93 -7.49
CA ASP A 156 -18.42 36.30 -6.97
C ASP A 156 -19.82 36.96 -6.85
N GLU A 157 -20.87 36.31 -7.36
CA GLU A 157 -22.28 36.73 -7.25
C GLU A 157 -23.19 35.63 -6.68
N VAL A 158 -22.69 34.39 -6.57
CA VAL A 158 -23.45 33.22 -6.10
C VAL A 158 -23.75 33.32 -4.61
N THR A 159 -25.03 33.17 -4.28
CA THR A 159 -25.52 32.98 -2.90
C THR A 159 -25.30 31.53 -2.45
N VAL A 160 -25.44 31.26 -1.15
CA VAL A 160 -25.41 29.89 -0.63
C VAL A 160 -26.44 28.99 -1.33
N ALA A 161 -27.59 29.54 -1.73
CA ALA A 161 -28.59 28.82 -2.51
C ALA A 161 -28.06 28.36 -3.88
N GLY A 162 -27.30 29.22 -4.58
CA GLY A 162 -26.68 28.86 -5.86
C GLY A 162 -25.61 27.77 -5.72
N PHE A 163 -24.82 27.77 -4.63
CA PHE A 163 -23.92 26.65 -4.35
C PHE A 163 -24.66 25.34 -4.11
N ARG A 164 -25.79 25.39 -3.38
CA ARG A 164 -26.62 24.21 -3.13
C ARG A 164 -27.24 23.66 -4.42
N GLU A 165 -27.72 24.54 -5.31
CA GLU A 165 -28.25 24.14 -6.61
C GLU A 165 -27.18 23.50 -7.48
N TYR A 166 -25.98 24.08 -7.53
CA TYR A 166 -24.85 23.48 -8.22
C TYR A 166 -24.48 22.10 -7.67
N VAL A 167 -24.37 21.95 -6.34
CA VAL A 167 -24.10 20.65 -5.73
C VAL A 167 -25.22 19.65 -5.99
N ASP A 168 -26.47 20.11 -6.07
CA ASP A 168 -27.60 19.26 -6.42
C ASP A 168 -27.61 18.82 -7.90
N SER A 169 -26.90 19.54 -8.78
CA SER A 169 -26.67 19.14 -10.17
C SER A 169 -25.53 18.12 -10.34
N LEU A 170 -24.70 17.90 -9.31
CA LEU A 170 -23.58 16.95 -9.39
C LEU A 170 -24.07 15.49 -9.49
N PRO A 171 -23.30 14.62 -10.16
CA PRO A 171 -23.58 13.19 -10.23
C PRO A 171 -23.75 12.55 -8.85
N LEU A 172 -24.62 11.53 -8.77
CA LEU A 172 -24.78 10.71 -7.56
C LEU A 172 -23.60 9.76 -7.34
N SER A 173 -22.92 9.35 -8.41
CA SER A 173 -21.73 8.52 -8.38
C SER A 173 -20.57 9.31 -8.99
N GLU A 174 -19.53 9.51 -8.20
CA GLU A 174 -18.32 10.22 -8.62
C GLU A 174 -17.32 9.30 -9.33
N ALA A 175 -16.73 9.82 -10.42
CA ALA A 175 -15.63 9.16 -11.12
C ALA A 175 -14.30 9.29 -10.32
N PRO A 176 -13.36 8.34 -10.42
CA PRO A 176 -12.08 8.38 -9.71
C PRO A 176 -11.22 9.64 -9.96
N GLU A 177 -11.43 10.33 -11.09
CA GLU A 177 -10.67 11.52 -11.48
C GLU A 177 -10.76 12.70 -10.49
N ILE A 178 -11.86 12.89 -9.75
CA ILE A 178 -11.94 13.95 -8.73
C ILE A 178 -10.98 13.67 -7.59
N PHE A 179 -10.73 12.40 -7.29
CA PHE A 179 -9.69 11.97 -6.35
C PHE A 179 -8.29 12.01 -6.96
N GLY A 180 -8.15 12.24 -8.27
CA GLY A 180 -6.88 12.18 -8.98
C GLY A 180 -6.38 10.75 -9.22
N MET A 181 -7.29 9.77 -9.14
CA MET A 181 -7.00 8.35 -9.34
C MET A 181 -7.31 7.91 -10.77
N HIS A 182 -6.74 6.76 -11.16
CA HIS A 182 -7.09 6.08 -12.41
C HIS A 182 -8.48 5.42 -12.33
N GLU A 183 -9.10 5.14 -13.48
CA GLU A 183 -10.42 4.48 -13.54
C GLU A 183 -10.43 3.09 -12.88
N ASN A 184 -9.29 2.40 -12.93
CA ASN A 184 -9.08 1.10 -12.28
C ASN A 184 -9.38 1.14 -10.77
N ALA A 185 -9.25 2.29 -10.10
CA ALA A 185 -9.57 2.41 -8.67
C ALA A 185 -11.04 2.06 -8.37
N ASN A 186 -11.96 2.29 -9.31
CA ASN A 186 -13.36 1.89 -9.15
C ASN A 186 -13.54 0.37 -9.20
N ILE A 187 -12.76 -0.32 -10.03
CA ILE A 187 -12.75 -1.79 -10.09
C ILE A 187 -12.23 -2.36 -8.76
N SER A 188 -11.13 -1.82 -8.23
CA SER A 188 -10.58 -2.23 -6.93
C SER A 188 -11.60 -2.04 -5.80
N PHE A 189 -12.29 -0.90 -5.80
CA PHE A 189 -13.33 -0.61 -4.80
C PHE A 189 -14.49 -1.60 -4.89
N GLN A 190 -14.99 -1.87 -6.10
CA GLN A 190 -16.09 -2.83 -6.31
C GLN A 190 -15.70 -4.25 -5.93
N GLN A 191 -14.44 -4.64 -6.20
CA GLN A 191 -13.91 -5.94 -5.78
C GLN A 191 -13.86 -6.04 -4.25
N GLN A 192 -13.35 -5.02 -3.55
CA GLN A 192 -13.30 -5.00 -2.09
C GLN A 192 -14.71 -5.10 -1.46
N GLU A 193 -15.70 -4.36 -1.97
CA GLU A 193 -17.08 -4.46 -1.48
C GLU A 193 -17.68 -5.85 -1.75
N SER A 194 -17.38 -6.43 -2.92
CA SER A 194 -17.81 -7.79 -3.28
C SER A 194 -17.23 -8.84 -2.34
N ASP A 195 -15.93 -8.74 -2.03
CA ASP A 195 -15.24 -9.64 -1.10
C ASP A 195 -15.83 -9.55 0.31
N VAL A 196 -16.16 -8.35 0.79
CA VAL A 196 -16.83 -8.17 2.10
C VAL A 196 -18.18 -8.88 2.12
N ILE A 197 -18.97 -8.75 1.06
CA ILE A 197 -20.28 -9.42 0.95
C ILE A 197 -20.09 -10.94 0.90
N LEU A 198 -19.20 -11.45 0.05
CA LEU A 198 -18.96 -12.89 -0.10
C LEU A 198 -18.45 -13.53 1.19
N ASN A 199 -17.48 -12.90 1.85
CA ASN A 199 -16.97 -13.35 3.14
C ASN A 199 -18.06 -13.33 4.23
N THR A 200 -18.93 -12.32 4.22
CA THR A 200 -20.08 -12.26 5.15
C THR A 200 -21.05 -13.42 4.87
N VAL A 201 -21.34 -13.72 3.61
CA VAL A 201 -22.19 -14.86 3.22
C VAL A 201 -21.59 -16.20 3.67
N LEU A 202 -20.29 -16.41 3.38
CA LEU A 202 -19.55 -17.61 3.82
C LEU A 202 -19.58 -17.76 5.35
N SER A 203 -19.50 -16.65 6.10
CA SER A 203 -19.53 -16.69 7.57
C SER A 203 -20.89 -17.10 8.15
N ILE A 204 -21.99 -16.91 7.40
CA ILE A 204 -23.36 -17.23 7.82
C ILE A 204 -23.78 -18.63 7.32
N GLN A 205 -23.04 -19.22 6.37
CA GLN A 205 -23.39 -20.51 5.78
C GLN A 205 -23.41 -21.62 6.87
N PRO A 206 -24.52 -22.35 7.04
CA PRO A 206 -24.60 -23.42 8.02
C PRO A 206 -23.58 -24.52 7.70
N ARG A 207 -22.72 -24.83 8.68
CA ARG A 207 -21.67 -25.85 8.56
C ARG A 207 -22.20 -27.30 8.61
N GLU A 208 -23.49 -27.48 8.90
CA GLU A 208 -24.14 -28.78 8.78
C GLU A 208 -24.54 -29.03 7.33
N SER A 209 -23.74 -29.84 6.64
CA SER A 209 -24.17 -30.45 5.38
C SER A 209 -25.29 -31.45 5.68
N GLY A 210 -26.54 -31.02 5.49
CA GLY A 210 -27.67 -31.93 5.37
C GLY A 210 -27.47 -32.84 4.14
N GLY A 211 -27.11 -34.10 4.39
CA GLY A 211 -27.34 -35.28 3.56
C GLY A 211 -26.84 -35.27 2.10
N GLY A 212 -25.80 -36.07 1.82
CA GLY A 212 -25.64 -36.69 0.49
C GLY A 212 -24.20 -36.88 0.01
N GLY A 213 -23.68 -38.12 0.13
CA GLY A 213 -22.71 -38.76 -0.79
C GLY A 213 -21.33 -38.13 -1.05
N GLY A 214 -21.02 -36.93 -0.57
CA GLY A 214 -19.73 -36.27 -0.71
C GLY A 214 -18.70 -36.74 0.33
N ARG A 215 -17.41 -36.54 0.03
CA ARG A 215 -16.31 -36.77 0.98
C ARG A 215 -16.52 -35.93 2.23
N SER A 216 -16.24 -36.49 3.40
CA SER A 216 -16.39 -35.77 4.66
C SER A 216 -15.38 -34.60 4.74
N ALA A 217 -15.70 -33.55 5.49
CA ALA A 217 -14.76 -32.44 5.72
C ALA A 217 -13.43 -32.96 6.30
N ASP A 218 -13.51 -33.94 7.20
CA ASP A 218 -12.37 -34.64 7.78
C ASP A 218 -11.49 -35.33 6.72
N GLU A 219 -12.10 -36.03 5.75
CA GLU A 219 -11.37 -36.67 4.65
C GLU A 219 -10.68 -35.65 3.73
N ILE A 220 -11.33 -34.52 3.44
CA ILE A 220 -10.79 -33.47 2.58
C ILE A 220 -9.58 -32.82 3.25
N VAL A 221 -9.73 -32.39 4.50
CA VAL A 221 -8.63 -31.74 5.24
C VAL A 221 -7.49 -32.71 5.52
N TYR A 222 -7.79 -33.99 5.78
CA TYR A 222 -6.76 -35.01 5.96
C TYR A 222 -5.95 -35.25 4.68
N GLU A 223 -6.60 -35.33 3.52
CA GLU A 223 -5.89 -35.47 2.25
C GLU A 223 -5.06 -34.23 1.93
N LEU A 224 -5.62 -33.03 2.10
CA LEU A 224 -4.90 -31.78 1.90
C LEU A 224 -3.66 -31.72 2.79
N ALA A 225 -3.79 -32.05 4.07
CA ALA A 225 -2.66 -32.11 4.99
C ALA A 225 -1.60 -33.13 4.55
N THR A 226 -2.02 -34.27 3.99
CA THR A 226 -1.10 -35.28 3.44
C THR A 226 -0.33 -34.73 2.24
N GLN A 227 -1.03 -34.15 1.26
CA GLN A 227 -0.43 -33.56 0.08
C GLN A 227 0.55 -32.41 0.43
N MET A 228 0.18 -31.57 1.40
CA MET A 228 1.06 -30.49 1.87
C MET A 228 2.30 -31.02 2.60
N ILE A 229 2.19 -32.10 3.40
CA ILE A 229 3.36 -32.73 4.02
C ILE A 229 4.29 -33.32 2.97
N ASP A 230 3.75 -34.01 1.96
CA ASP A 230 4.53 -34.69 0.92
C ASP A 230 5.29 -33.69 0.03
N ARG A 231 4.72 -32.51 -0.20
CA ARG A 231 5.31 -31.43 -1.00
C ARG A 231 6.13 -30.44 -0.17
N LEU A 232 6.17 -30.59 1.15
CA LEU A 232 6.89 -29.66 2.01
C LEU A 232 8.39 -29.77 1.72
N PRO A 233 9.08 -28.65 1.43
CA PRO A 233 10.51 -28.70 1.16
C PRO A 233 11.28 -29.09 2.43
N GLU A 234 12.36 -29.85 2.27
CA GLU A 234 13.24 -30.17 3.39
C GLU A 234 13.98 -28.91 3.88
N PRO A 235 14.24 -28.79 5.20
CA PRO A 235 14.96 -27.65 5.77
C PRO A 235 16.30 -27.41 5.07
N ILE A 236 16.63 -26.14 4.82
CA ILE A 236 17.88 -25.75 4.18
C ILE A 236 19.01 -25.88 5.21
N THR A 237 20.05 -26.66 4.91
CA THR A 237 21.20 -26.88 5.79
C THR A 237 22.49 -26.30 5.21
N GLU A 238 23.34 -25.76 6.08
CA GLU A 238 24.66 -25.24 5.71
C GLU A 238 25.61 -26.36 5.25
N ASP A 239 25.34 -27.62 5.60
CA ASP A 239 26.13 -28.80 5.16
C ASP A 239 26.16 -28.98 3.63
N SER A 240 25.13 -28.49 2.95
CA SER A 240 25.00 -28.55 1.49
C SER A 240 25.58 -27.33 0.76
N ALA A 241 26.16 -26.39 1.52
CA ALA A 241 26.61 -25.12 0.98
C ALA A 241 27.89 -25.24 0.15
N CYS A 242 27.98 -24.43 -0.90
CA CYS A 242 29.24 -24.17 -1.58
C CYS A 242 30.25 -23.58 -0.56
N PRO A 243 31.55 -23.95 -0.61
CA PRO A 243 32.55 -23.51 0.37
C PRO A 243 32.65 -22.00 0.55
N ASP A 244 32.33 -21.22 -0.47
CA ASP A 244 32.51 -19.76 -0.49
C ASP A 244 31.34 -18.99 0.14
N VAL A 245 30.12 -19.55 0.13
CA VAL A 245 28.88 -18.88 0.58
C VAL A 245 28.93 -18.48 2.07
N PHE A 246 29.43 -19.40 2.89
CA PHE A 246 29.56 -19.22 4.34
C PHE A 246 31.03 -19.10 4.76
N ALA A 247 31.93 -18.79 3.82
CA ALA A 247 33.34 -18.60 4.11
C ALA A 247 33.53 -17.49 5.15
N VAL A 248 34.42 -17.78 6.10
CA VAL A 248 34.81 -16.86 7.17
C VAL A 248 36.15 -16.26 6.80
N ASN A 249 36.20 -14.92 6.69
CA ASN A 249 37.45 -14.22 6.38
C ASN A 249 38.46 -14.37 7.53
N ASP A 250 39.73 -13.99 7.29
CA ASP A 250 40.84 -14.04 8.28
C ASP A 250 40.54 -13.36 9.64
N GLN A 251 39.53 -12.50 9.69
CA GLN A 251 39.06 -11.80 10.89
C GLN A 251 37.95 -12.54 11.66
N GLY A 252 37.58 -13.75 11.26
CA GLY A 252 36.53 -14.53 11.91
C GLY A 252 35.10 -14.08 11.58
N MET A 253 34.92 -13.22 10.57
CA MET A 253 33.61 -12.71 10.16
C MET A 253 33.15 -13.34 8.84
N MET A 254 31.89 -13.78 8.82
CA MET A 254 31.20 -14.19 7.60
C MET A 254 30.88 -12.98 6.70
N GLY A 255 30.79 -13.21 5.39
CA GLY A 255 30.25 -12.24 4.44
C GLY A 255 28.89 -11.70 4.91
N SER A 256 28.62 -10.41 4.66
CA SER A 256 27.34 -9.80 5.08
C SER A 256 26.15 -10.48 4.39
N LEU A 257 26.29 -10.82 3.11
CA LEU A 257 25.30 -11.58 2.35
C LEU A 257 25.12 -13.01 2.88
N GLY A 258 26.19 -13.73 3.19
CA GLY A 258 26.12 -15.06 3.83
C GLY A 258 25.42 -15.01 5.20
N THR A 259 25.68 -13.96 5.98
CA THR A 259 24.98 -13.74 7.27
C THR A 259 23.48 -13.50 7.06
N CYS A 260 23.11 -12.71 6.05
CA CYS A 260 21.72 -12.49 5.69
C CYS A 260 21.05 -13.81 5.26
N LEU A 261 21.71 -14.59 4.41
CA LEU A 261 21.24 -15.88 3.93
C LEU A 261 20.99 -16.85 5.09
N SER A 262 21.92 -17.00 6.03
CA SER A 262 21.75 -17.87 7.22
C SER A 262 20.56 -17.43 8.08
N GLN A 263 20.33 -16.12 8.25
CA GLN A 263 19.15 -15.60 8.96
C GLN A 263 17.84 -15.89 8.24
N GLU A 264 17.78 -15.72 6.92
CA GLU A 264 16.61 -16.03 6.10
C GLU A 264 16.31 -17.53 6.14
N MET A 265 17.32 -18.39 5.94
CA MET A 265 17.21 -19.84 6.06
C MET A 265 16.64 -20.26 7.42
N SER A 266 17.14 -19.68 8.52
CA SER A 266 16.65 -19.97 9.87
C SER A 266 15.15 -19.67 10.02
N ARG A 267 14.66 -18.59 9.40
CA ARG A 267 13.23 -18.24 9.41
C ARG A 267 12.38 -19.23 8.60
N PHE A 268 12.81 -19.58 7.39
CA PHE A 268 12.11 -20.59 6.58
C PHE A 268 12.10 -21.96 7.26
N ASN A 269 13.23 -22.39 7.82
CA ASN A 269 13.34 -23.65 8.54
C ASN A 269 12.41 -23.70 9.76
N LYS A 270 12.25 -22.57 10.47
CA LYS A 270 11.29 -22.45 11.57
C LYS A 270 9.84 -22.60 11.08
N LEU A 271 9.49 -21.97 9.95
CA LEU A 271 8.15 -22.09 9.34
C LEU A 271 7.89 -23.54 8.88
N ILE A 272 8.79 -24.12 8.09
CA ILE A 272 8.72 -25.50 7.61
C ILE A 272 8.55 -26.48 8.78
N GLY A 273 9.39 -26.35 9.82
CA GLY A 273 9.30 -27.19 11.00
C GLY A 273 7.97 -27.05 11.75
N ARG A 274 7.44 -25.83 11.85
CA ARG A 274 6.12 -25.57 12.46
C ARG A 274 5.00 -26.20 11.64
N MET A 275 5.03 -26.07 10.31
CA MET A 275 4.05 -26.66 9.41
C MET A 275 4.08 -28.20 9.49
N LYS A 276 5.24 -28.83 9.34
CA LYS A 276 5.40 -30.29 9.42
C LYS A 276 4.83 -30.85 10.73
N LYS A 277 5.15 -30.21 11.86
CA LYS A 277 4.65 -30.59 13.17
C LYS A 277 3.12 -30.46 13.26
N THR A 278 2.58 -29.28 12.93
CA THR A 278 1.15 -28.97 13.11
C THR A 278 0.26 -29.73 12.13
N LEU A 279 0.70 -29.97 10.89
CA LEU A 279 0.00 -30.84 9.93
C LEU A 279 -0.08 -32.29 10.42
N THR A 280 1.02 -32.82 10.96
CA THR A 280 1.05 -34.18 11.53
C THR A 280 0.16 -34.30 12.77
N GLU A 281 0.16 -33.28 13.64
CA GLU A 281 -0.73 -33.21 14.79
C GLU A 281 -2.20 -33.15 14.35
N LEU A 282 -2.54 -32.33 13.34
CA LEU A 282 -3.89 -32.26 12.79
C LEU A 282 -4.36 -33.62 12.24
N GLN A 283 -3.53 -34.32 11.46
CA GLN A 283 -3.85 -35.66 10.96
C GLN A 283 -4.13 -36.66 12.09
N ARG A 284 -3.35 -36.58 13.18
CA ARG A 284 -3.56 -37.42 14.37
C ARG A 284 -4.84 -37.03 15.13
N ALA A 285 -5.18 -35.74 15.18
CA ALA A 285 -6.39 -35.25 15.84
C ALA A 285 -7.65 -35.70 15.08
N ILE A 286 -7.65 -35.60 13.75
CA ILE A 286 -8.73 -36.11 12.88
C ILE A 286 -8.95 -37.62 13.10
N LYS A 287 -7.86 -38.39 13.27
CA LYS A 287 -7.92 -39.83 13.58
C LYS A 287 -8.31 -40.15 15.04
N GLY A 288 -8.52 -39.15 15.89
CA GLY A 288 -8.83 -39.33 17.32
C GLY A 288 -7.64 -39.82 18.17
N LEU A 289 -6.41 -39.72 17.68
CA LEU A 289 -5.19 -40.14 18.39
C LEU A 289 -4.66 -39.07 19.36
N ILE A 290 -5.02 -37.80 19.13
CA ILE A 290 -4.74 -36.67 20.03
C ILE A 290 -6.00 -35.81 20.17
N VAL A 291 -6.06 -35.00 21.22
CA VAL A 291 -7.19 -34.08 21.46
C VAL A 291 -7.11 -32.92 20.47
N MET A 292 -8.26 -32.59 19.86
CA MET A 292 -8.41 -31.38 19.05
C MET A 292 -8.32 -30.15 19.96
N THR A 293 -7.21 -29.42 19.86
CA THR A 293 -7.01 -28.15 20.57
C THR A 293 -7.70 -27.01 19.81
N ALA A 294 -7.91 -25.86 20.46
CA ALA A 294 -8.47 -24.68 19.81
C ALA A 294 -7.64 -24.23 18.59
N ASP A 295 -6.30 -24.33 18.68
CA ASP A 295 -5.40 -24.00 17.57
C ASP A 295 -5.55 -24.97 16.38
N LEU A 296 -5.70 -26.28 16.66
CA LEU A 296 -5.89 -27.29 15.61
C LEU A 296 -7.28 -27.19 14.98
N ASP A 297 -8.31 -26.85 15.75
CA ASP A 297 -9.67 -26.61 15.26
C ASP A 297 -9.75 -25.35 14.38
N ALA A 298 -9.08 -24.28 14.80
CA ALA A 298 -8.93 -23.07 13.99
C ALA A 298 -8.15 -23.35 12.70
N MET A 299 -7.06 -24.12 12.78
CA MET A 299 -6.30 -24.57 11.61
C MET A 299 -7.15 -25.44 10.67
N PHE A 300 -7.94 -26.37 11.20
CA PHE A 300 -8.86 -27.19 10.41
C PHE A 300 -9.83 -26.32 9.61
N SER A 301 -10.47 -25.36 10.29
CA SER A 301 -11.37 -24.40 9.66
C SER A 301 -10.67 -23.52 8.62
N ALA A 302 -9.41 -23.11 8.85
CA ALA A 302 -8.63 -22.31 7.91
C ALA A 302 -8.29 -23.11 6.65
N LEU A 303 -7.79 -24.33 6.79
CA LEU A 303 -7.46 -25.21 5.65
C LEU A 303 -8.69 -25.51 4.80
N GLN A 304 -9.84 -25.78 5.43
CA GLN A 304 -11.09 -26.03 4.72
C GLN A 304 -11.55 -24.83 3.89
N ASN A 305 -11.29 -23.61 4.36
CA ASN A 305 -11.69 -22.36 3.70
C ASN A 305 -10.56 -21.73 2.87
N ASN A 306 -9.49 -22.45 2.59
CA ASN A 306 -8.34 -21.97 1.80
C ASN A 306 -7.66 -20.71 2.39
N TYR A 307 -7.66 -20.58 3.73
CA TYR A 307 -6.94 -19.54 4.45
C TYR A 307 -5.68 -20.07 5.12
N ILE A 308 -4.70 -19.19 5.31
CA ILE A 308 -3.48 -19.51 6.04
C ILE A 308 -3.84 -19.61 7.54
N PRO A 309 -3.50 -20.72 8.22
CA PRO A 309 -3.66 -20.84 9.66
C PRO A 309 -2.88 -19.77 10.44
N SER A 310 -3.52 -19.17 11.45
CA SER A 310 -2.91 -18.12 12.29
C SER A 310 -1.61 -18.55 12.98
N ILE A 311 -1.50 -19.83 13.34
CA ILE A 311 -0.28 -20.42 13.93
C ILE A 311 0.90 -20.47 12.95
N TRP A 312 0.65 -20.37 11.65
CA TRP A 312 1.68 -20.25 10.61
C TRP A 312 1.96 -18.78 10.32
N GLU A 313 0.92 -17.93 10.20
CA GLU A 313 1.07 -16.48 9.99
C GLU A 313 2.00 -15.83 11.03
N ALA A 314 1.91 -16.26 12.30
CA ALA A 314 2.76 -15.77 13.38
C ALA A 314 4.28 -16.02 13.18
N VAL A 315 4.63 -16.98 12.31
CA VAL A 315 6.01 -17.34 11.95
C VAL A 315 6.21 -17.39 10.43
N ALA A 316 5.32 -16.75 9.67
CA ALA A 316 5.43 -16.59 8.22
C ALA A 316 5.72 -15.13 7.84
N TYR A 317 6.12 -14.93 6.59
CA TYR A 317 6.25 -13.60 6.01
C TYR A 317 4.84 -13.04 5.76
N PRO A 318 4.66 -11.70 5.78
CA PRO A 318 3.36 -11.09 5.50
C PRO A 318 2.88 -11.48 4.10
N SER A 319 1.65 -12.00 4.01
CA SER A 319 1.02 -12.34 2.73
C SER A 319 -0.49 -12.17 2.82
N LEU A 320 -1.10 -11.92 1.67
CA LEU A 320 -2.56 -11.84 1.51
C LEU A 320 -3.06 -12.92 0.54
N LYS A 321 -2.18 -13.86 0.16
CA LYS A 321 -2.50 -14.97 -0.71
C LYS A 321 -3.40 -15.99 0.00
N PRO A 322 -4.34 -16.62 -0.71
CA PRO A 322 -5.00 -17.80 -0.20
C PRO A 322 -3.98 -18.94 -0.02
N LEU A 323 -4.36 -19.92 0.81
CA LEU A 323 -3.48 -21.01 1.24
C LEU A 323 -2.77 -21.72 0.07
N ALA A 324 -3.51 -22.07 -0.99
CA ALA A 324 -2.94 -22.79 -2.13
C ALA A 324 -1.80 -22.00 -2.79
N SER A 325 -2.05 -20.76 -3.20
CA SER A 325 -1.06 -19.89 -3.85
C SER A 325 0.07 -19.48 -2.91
N TRP A 326 -0.23 -19.27 -1.63
CA TRP A 326 0.77 -19.02 -0.59
C TRP A 326 1.73 -20.20 -0.43
N PHE A 327 1.21 -21.43 -0.47
CA PHE A 327 2.03 -22.62 -0.31
C PHE A 327 3.00 -22.82 -1.47
N GLU A 328 2.55 -22.61 -2.71
CA GLU A 328 3.42 -22.62 -3.90
C GLU A 328 4.50 -21.53 -3.82
N ASP A 329 4.10 -20.30 -3.48
CA ASP A 329 5.02 -19.17 -3.31
C ASP A 329 6.07 -19.47 -2.22
N MET A 330 5.68 -20.09 -1.10
CA MET A 330 6.60 -20.51 -0.05
C MET A 330 7.61 -21.55 -0.53
N ILE A 331 7.16 -22.54 -1.31
CA ILE A 331 8.05 -23.55 -1.92
C ILE A 331 9.08 -22.87 -2.83
N ASN A 332 8.63 -22.01 -3.75
CA ASN A 332 9.51 -21.30 -4.69
C ASN A 332 10.54 -20.43 -3.95
N ARG A 333 10.16 -19.78 -2.84
CA ARG A 333 11.08 -19.02 -2.00
C ARG A 333 12.16 -19.89 -1.38
N VAL A 334 11.76 -21.03 -0.83
CA VAL A 334 12.70 -21.98 -0.22
C VAL A 334 13.65 -22.54 -1.28
N GLU A 335 13.16 -22.80 -2.48
CA GLU A 335 13.98 -23.21 -3.63
C GLU A 335 14.97 -22.13 -4.05
N PHE A 336 14.57 -20.86 -4.12
CA PHE A 336 15.47 -19.74 -4.40
C PHE A 336 16.64 -19.68 -3.39
N PHE A 337 16.36 -19.77 -2.08
CA PHE A 337 17.43 -19.78 -1.08
C PHE A 337 18.27 -21.07 -1.11
N ARG A 338 17.67 -22.20 -1.45
CA ARG A 338 18.40 -23.47 -1.60
C ARG A 338 19.36 -23.40 -2.80
N ASP A 339 18.92 -22.83 -3.91
CA ASP A 339 19.75 -22.61 -5.09
C ASP A 339 20.95 -21.71 -4.75
N TRP A 340 20.71 -20.59 -4.05
CA TRP A 340 21.79 -19.72 -3.56
C TRP A 340 22.80 -20.46 -2.66
N VAL A 341 22.34 -21.36 -1.77
CA VAL A 341 23.24 -22.16 -0.94
C VAL A 341 24.14 -23.09 -1.77
N ILE A 342 23.58 -23.72 -2.81
CA ILE A 342 24.27 -24.75 -3.61
C ILE A 342 25.17 -24.12 -4.70
N ASN A 343 24.66 -23.12 -5.40
CA ASN A 343 25.24 -22.55 -6.62
C ASN A 343 25.92 -21.17 -6.41
N ASP A 344 26.04 -20.73 -5.16
CA ASP A 344 26.53 -19.40 -4.78
C ASP A 344 25.60 -18.25 -5.19
N GLN A 345 26.05 -16.99 -5.07
CA GLN A 345 25.24 -15.79 -5.25
C GLN A 345 24.50 -15.76 -6.60
N PRO A 346 23.18 -15.50 -6.62
CA PRO A 346 22.43 -15.40 -7.86
C PRO A 346 22.80 -14.13 -8.62
N ILE A 347 22.67 -14.18 -9.96
CA ILE A 347 22.91 -13.04 -10.86
C ILE A 347 21.98 -11.86 -10.53
N ALA A 348 20.71 -12.19 -10.22
CA ALA A 348 19.70 -11.25 -9.79
C ALA A 348 18.92 -11.81 -8.61
N TYR A 349 18.43 -10.92 -7.75
CA TYR A 349 17.75 -11.27 -6.51
C TYR A 349 16.24 -11.07 -6.64
N TRP A 350 15.49 -12.14 -6.39
CA TRP A 350 14.05 -12.06 -6.22
C TRP A 350 13.76 -11.41 -4.87
N ILE A 351 13.72 -10.07 -4.81
CA ILE A 351 13.57 -9.34 -3.53
C ILE A 351 12.31 -9.74 -2.79
N SER A 352 11.28 -10.09 -3.56
CA SER A 352 10.00 -10.52 -3.03
C SER A 352 10.08 -11.85 -2.32
N ALA A 353 11.12 -12.66 -2.54
CA ALA A 353 11.33 -13.93 -1.84
C ALA A 353 11.73 -13.77 -0.37
N PHE A 354 12.40 -12.67 -0.04
CA PHE A 354 12.96 -12.44 1.28
C PHE A 354 11.88 -12.25 2.32
N TYR A 355 12.11 -12.84 3.48
CA TYR A 355 11.32 -12.65 4.67
C TYR A 355 11.53 -11.23 5.23
N PHE A 356 12.77 -10.73 5.20
CA PHE A 356 13.13 -9.37 5.59
C PHE A 356 14.00 -8.68 4.51
N PRO A 357 13.38 -8.13 3.46
CA PRO A 357 14.09 -7.46 2.37
C PRO A 357 15.02 -6.32 2.84
N GLN A 358 14.65 -5.58 3.90
CA GLN A 358 15.49 -4.51 4.44
C GLN A 358 16.84 -5.02 4.96
N GLY A 359 16.87 -6.24 5.54
CA GLY A 359 18.09 -6.89 6.00
C GLY A 359 19.02 -7.23 4.84
N PHE A 360 18.46 -7.73 3.74
CA PHE A 360 19.19 -7.97 2.50
C PHE A 360 19.81 -6.69 1.94
N LEU A 361 19.03 -5.62 1.81
CA LEU A 361 19.52 -4.34 1.31
C LEU A 361 20.65 -3.77 2.19
N THR A 362 20.52 -3.91 3.51
CA THR A 362 21.59 -3.55 4.44
C THR A 362 22.83 -4.41 4.24
N ALA A 363 22.67 -5.71 3.99
CA ALA A 363 23.78 -6.62 3.74
C ALA A 363 24.54 -6.28 2.44
N VAL A 364 23.84 -5.82 1.40
CA VAL A 364 24.43 -5.31 0.15
C VAL A 364 25.27 -4.05 0.43
N LEU A 365 24.72 -3.07 1.16
CA LEU A 365 25.48 -1.86 1.55
C LEU A 365 26.70 -2.19 2.41
N GLN A 366 26.57 -3.16 3.32
CA GLN A 366 27.69 -3.64 4.14
C GLN A 366 28.77 -4.35 3.31
N ALA A 367 28.40 -5.12 2.29
CA ALA A 367 29.34 -5.76 1.39
C ALA A 367 30.16 -4.69 0.64
N TYR A 368 29.46 -3.70 0.07
CA TYR A 368 30.08 -2.56 -0.60
C TYR A 368 31.00 -1.75 0.33
N SER A 369 30.52 -1.44 1.54
CA SER A 369 31.28 -0.73 2.58
C SER A 369 32.58 -1.42 2.93
N ARG A 370 32.57 -2.76 3.09
CA ARG A 370 33.77 -3.56 3.43
C ARG A 370 34.76 -3.60 2.27
N PHE A 371 34.28 -3.73 1.03
CA PHE A 371 35.13 -3.79 -0.15
C PHE A 371 35.81 -2.45 -0.43
N TYR A 372 35.06 -1.35 -0.37
CA TYR A 372 35.56 0.00 -0.68
C TYR A 372 36.06 0.80 0.53
N MET A 373 36.01 0.21 1.74
CA MET A 373 36.37 0.84 3.02
C MET A 373 35.66 2.19 3.25
N VAL A 374 34.35 2.20 3.04
CA VAL A 374 33.48 3.39 3.18
C VAL A 374 32.56 3.19 4.37
N PRO A 375 32.30 4.20 5.22
CA PRO A 375 31.31 4.06 6.29
C PRO A 375 29.91 3.73 5.74
N VAL A 376 29.21 2.76 6.34
CA VAL A 376 27.87 2.34 5.90
C VAL A 376 26.86 3.49 6.01
N ASP A 377 26.99 4.34 7.02
CA ASP A 377 26.03 5.42 7.32
C ASP A 377 25.93 6.50 6.23
N VAL A 378 26.91 6.60 5.33
CA VAL A 378 26.90 7.56 4.21
C VAL A 378 26.51 6.91 2.88
N LEU A 379 26.19 5.62 2.88
CA LEU A 379 25.80 4.89 1.68
C LEU A 379 24.29 4.95 1.49
N GLY A 380 23.88 5.11 0.23
CA GLY A 380 22.51 4.95 -0.24
C GLY A 380 22.51 4.11 -1.51
N PHE A 381 21.32 3.90 -2.08
CA PHE A 381 21.17 3.29 -3.39
C PHE A 381 20.81 4.34 -4.42
N GLU A 382 21.49 4.29 -5.54
CA GLU A 382 21.01 4.83 -6.81
C GLU A 382 20.28 3.71 -7.55
N PHE A 383 19.13 4.03 -8.14
CA PHE A 383 18.27 3.08 -8.82
C PHE A 383 18.36 3.28 -10.32
N VAL A 384 18.81 2.26 -11.04
CA VAL A 384 18.84 2.27 -12.51
C VAL A 384 17.83 1.25 -13.01
N VAL A 385 16.71 1.76 -13.53
CA VAL A 385 15.65 0.93 -14.10
C VAL A 385 16.12 0.35 -15.43
N GLN A 386 16.03 -0.97 -15.58
CA GLN A 386 16.44 -1.67 -16.80
C GLN A 386 15.31 -1.71 -17.83
N ASP A 387 15.66 -2.04 -19.08
CA ASP A 387 14.74 -2.16 -20.22
C ASP A 387 14.09 -3.55 -20.34
N PHE A 388 14.27 -4.41 -19.33
CA PHE A 388 13.69 -5.75 -19.23
C PHE A 388 13.13 -6.04 -17.83
N ASP A 389 12.16 -6.96 -17.72
CA ASP A 389 11.57 -7.42 -16.46
C ASP A 389 12.09 -8.77 -15.96
N ASP A 390 12.71 -9.57 -16.81
CA ASP A 390 13.25 -10.90 -16.46
C ASP A 390 14.77 -10.97 -16.62
N PRO A 391 15.55 -10.77 -15.53
CA PRO A 391 16.99 -10.79 -15.60
C PRO A 391 17.56 -12.19 -15.84
N LEU A 392 16.82 -13.26 -15.52
CA LEU A 392 17.33 -14.63 -15.59
C LEU A 392 17.51 -15.11 -17.04
N ASN A 393 16.80 -14.50 -17.98
CA ASN A 393 16.89 -14.81 -19.41
C ASN A 393 17.72 -13.78 -20.21
N GLU A 394 17.92 -12.58 -19.65
CA GLU A 394 18.56 -11.46 -20.37
C GLU A 394 19.97 -11.13 -19.88
N VAL A 395 20.37 -11.62 -18.71
CA VAL A 395 21.67 -11.30 -18.09
C VAL A 395 22.47 -12.57 -17.81
N ASP A 396 23.66 -12.66 -18.42
CA ASP A 396 24.58 -13.80 -18.25
C ASP A 396 25.54 -13.63 -17.06
N GLU A 397 25.87 -12.40 -16.67
CA GLU A 397 26.87 -12.10 -15.64
C GLU A 397 26.31 -11.14 -14.56
N PRO A 398 26.66 -11.33 -13.28
CA PRO A 398 26.24 -10.43 -12.21
C PRO A 398 26.83 -9.02 -12.40
N PRO A 399 26.13 -7.97 -11.93
CA PRO A 399 26.66 -6.60 -12.03
C PRO A 399 27.96 -6.46 -11.24
N THR A 400 28.88 -5.62 -11.73
CA THR A 400 30.18 -5.37 -11.06
C THR A 400 30.01 -4.78 -9.67
N GLU A 401 29.01 -3.92 -9.48
CA GLU A 401 28.68 -3.30 -8.20
C GLU A 401 27.17 -3.37 -7.94
N GLY A 402 26.79 -3.55 -6.69
CA GLY A 402 25.39 -3.58 -6.30
C GLY A 402 24.69 -4.90 -6.61
N CYS A 403 23.38 -4.84 -6.86
CA CYS A 403 22.60 -6.03 -7.18
C CYS A 403 21.43 -5.71 -8.13
N LEU A 404 21.10 -6.67 -8.99
CA LEU A 404 19.87 -6.63 -9.78
C LEU A 404 18.71 -7.16 -8.95
N VAL A 405 17.59 -6.46 -8.95
CA VAL A 405 16.39 -6.81 -8.18
C VAL A 405 15.21 -6.98 -9.13
N TYR A 406 14.50 -8.10 -8.99
CA TYR A 406 13.31 -8.43 -9.79
C TYR A 406 12.16 -8.99 -8.95
N GLY A 407 11.02 -9.19 -9.61
CA GLY A 407 9.79 -9.77 -9.04
C GLY A 407 8.98 -8.78 -8.21
N LEU A 408 9.12 -7.49 -8.52
CA LEU A 408 8.27 -6.41 -8.01
C LEU A 408 7.07 -6.21 -8.93
N TYR A 409 5.99 -5.69 -8.37
CA TYR A 409 4.77 -5.33 -9.11
C TYR A 409 4.49 -3.84 -8.95
N MET A 410 3.95 -3.21 -9.99
CA MET A 410 3.52 -1.81 -9.97
C MET A 410 2.01 -1.73 -9.77
N ASP A 411 1.59 -0.86 -8.86
CA ASP A 411 0.20 -0.56 -8.54
C ASP A 411 -0.04 0.94 -8.71
N GLY A 412 -1.15 1.35 -9.31
CA GLY A 412 -1.45 2.75 -9.66
C GLY A 412 -0.60 3.35 -10.79
N CYS A 413 0.34 2.60 -11.36
CA CYS A 413 1.22 3.01 -12.46
C CYS A 413 1.70 1.79 -13.28
N ARG A 414 2.32 2.06 -14.43
CA ARG A 414 3.08 1.08 -15.22
C ARG A 414 4.45 1.67 -15.60
N TRP A 415 5.38 0.82 -15.98
CA TRP A 415 6.61 1.28 -16.63
C TRP A 415 6.38 1.32 -18.14
N ASP A 416 6.82 2.41 -18.78
CA ASP A 416 6.85 2.51 -20.23
C ASP A 416 8.25 2.20 -20.73
N TYR A 417 8.44 1.02 -21.32
CA TYR A 417 9.74 0.57 -21.84
C TYR A 417 10.20 1.33 -23.09
N GLU A 418 9.30 2.00 -23.81
CA GLU A 418 9.68 2.77 -25.01
C GLU A 418 10.32 4.11 -24.62
N GLU A 419 9.70 4.81 -23.66
CA GLU A 419 10.15 6.13 -23.20
C GLU A 419 11.03 6.06 -21.94
N MET A 420 11.14 4.89 -21.31
CA MET A 420 11.85 4.66 -20.05
C MET A 420 11.40 5.59 -18.91
N VAL A 421 10.08 5.75 -18.77
CA VAL A 421 9.45 6.58 -17.74
C VAL A 421 8.18 5.94 -17.18
N LEU A 422 7.72 6.43 -16.03
CA LEU A 422 6.42 6.05 -15.48
C LEU A 422 5.25 6.43 -16.41
N GLY A 423 4.39 5.45 -16.68
CA GLY A 423 3.18 5.55 -17.47
C GLY A 423 1.91 5.28 -16.67
N ASP A 424 0.77 5.75 -17.19
CA ASP A 424 -0.54 5.43 -16.63
C ASP A 424 -0.92 3.98 -16.93
N GLN A 425 -1.63 3.33 -16.01
CA GLN A 425 -2.10 1.95 -16.18
C GLN A 425 -3.07 1.81 -17.35
N GLU A 426 -3.12 0.62 -17.94
CA GLU A 426 -4.14 0.29 -18.92
C GLU A 426 -5.50 0.00 -18.25
N PRO A 427 -6.63 0.37 -18.87
CA PRO A 427 -7.95 0.07 -18.34
C PRO A 427 -8.15 -1.44 -18.10
N GLY A 428 -8.54 -1.81 -16.88
CA GLY A 428 -8.76 -3.19 -16.47
C GLY A 428 -7.50 -3.96 -16.04
N VAL A 429 -6.31 -3.37 -16.19
CA VAL A 429 -5.04 -3.96 -15.73
C VAL A 429 -4.64 -3.31 -14.40
N MET A 430 -4.85 -4.05 -13.31
CA MET A 430 -4.70 -3.53 -11.94
C MET A 430 -3.24 -3.49 -11.49
N TYR A 431 -2.46 -4.50 -11.90
CA TYR A 431 -1.07 -4.68 -11.55
C TYR A 431 -0.28 -5.06 -12.80
N VAL A 432 0.97 -4.60 -12.86
CA VAL A 432 1.93 -5.03 -13.89
C VAL A 432 3.23 -5.42 -13.23
N ASN A 433 4.02 -6.28 -13.87
CA ASN A 433 5.39 -6.53 -13.41
C ASN A 433 6.19 -5.23 -13.53
N ALA A 434 6.96 -4.93 -12.50
CA ALA A 434 7.95 -3.87 -12.57
C ALA A 434 9.16 -4.36 -13.38
N PRO A 435 9.85 -3.45 -14.10
CA PRO A 435 11.15 -3.75 -14.69
C PRO A 435 12.15 -4.21 -13.63
N THR A 436 13.19 -4.91 -14.07
CA THR A 436 14.35 -5.18 -13.23
C THR A 436 15.00 -3.85 -12.86
N ILE A 437 15.40 -3.70 -11.60
CA ILE A 437 16.03 -2.47 -11.11
C ILE A 437 17.41 -2.82 -10.58
N HIS A 438 18.42 -2.12 -11.07
CA HIS A 438 19.78 -2.21 -10.57
C HIS A 438 19.94 -1.27 -9.37
N PHE A 439 20.23 -1.86 -8.22
CA PHE A 439 20.48 -1.17 -6.96
C PHE A 439 21.98 -0.95 -6.84
N VAL A 440 22.43 0.27 -7.12
CA VAL A 440 23.86 0.64 -7.10
C VAL A 440 24.18 1.37 -5.79
N PRO A 441 25.00 0.80 -4.90
CA PRO A 441 25.45 1.52 -3.71
C PRO A 441 26.30 2.74 -4.09
N CYS A 442 25.95 3.91 -3.57
CA CYS A 442 26.68 5.15 -3.82
C CYS A 442 26.83 5.99 -2.55
N LYS A 443 27.82 6.90 -2.55
CA LYS A 443 28.12 7.77 -1.40
C LYS A 443 27.27 9.04 -1.45
N ASN A 444 26.64 9.38 -0.33
CA ASN A 444 25.84 10.60 -0.16
C ASN A 444 24.81 10.76 -1.29
N TYR A 445 24.05 9.69 -1.56
CA TYR A 445 22.98 9.72 -2.55
C TYR A 445 22.07 10.92 -2.33
N LYS A 446 21.76 11.64 -3.41
CA LYS A 446 20.84 12.77 -3.39
C LYS A 446 19.70 12.44 -4.32
N ILE A 447 18.50 12.44 -3.76
CA ILE A 447 17.26 12.24 -4.50
C ILE A 447 17.14 13.36 -5.53
N ASP A 448 16.94 13.00 -6.79
CA ASP A 448 16.67 13.96 -7.83
C ASP A 448 15.29 14.64 -7.60
N PRO A 449 15.23 15.98 -7.53
CA PRO A 449 13.97 16.71 -7.47
C PRO A 449 13.05 16.50 -8.66
N GLU A 450 13.47 15.91 -9.78
CA GLU A 450 12.62 15.59 -10.93
C GLU A 450 12.01 14.18 -10.85
N GLN A 451 12.72 13.21 -10.25
CA GLN A 451 12.27 11.82 -10.16
C GLN A 451 11.14 11.60 -9.16
N TYR A 452 10.24 10.67 -9.46
CA TYR A 452 9.20 10.25 -8.54
C TYR A 452 9.76 9.23 -7.54
N SER A 453 9.76 9.58 -6.24
CA SER A 453 10.06 8.63 -5.17
C SER A 453 8.85 7.71 -4.97
N CYS A 454 8.96 6.49 -5.49
CA CYS A 454 7.92 5.46 -5.50
C CYS A 454 8.06 4.55 -4.26
N PRO A 455 7.06 4.47 -3.36
CA PRO A 455 7.16 3.64 -2.17
C PRO A 455 7.03 2.16 -2.51
N LEU A 456 7.93 1.33 -1.98
CA LEU A 456 7.88 -0.13 -2.05
C LEU A 456 7.30 -0.72 -0.76
N TYR A 457 6.24 -1.52 -0.88
CA TYR A 457 5.60 -2.23 0.23
C TYR A 457 5.70 -3.75 0.07
N LYS A 458 5.64 -4.48 1.18
CA LYS A 458 5.58 -5.94 1.16
C LYS A 458 4.26 -6.41 0.57
N THR A 459 3.14 -5.88 1.05
CA THR A 459 1.78 -6.29 0.62
C THR A 459 0.93 -5.10 0.18
N SER A 460 -0.12 -5.39 -0.60
CA SER A 460 -1.07 -4.41 -1.12
C SER A 460 -1.85 -3.63 -0.05
N VAL A 461 -1.82 -4.06 1.22
CA VAL A 461 -2.43 -3.32 2.34
C VAL A 461 -1.66 -2.02 2.65
N ARG A 462 -0.35 -1.95 2.33
CA ARG A 462 0.56 -0.81 2.53
C ARG A 462 0.72 -0.29 3.97
N ALA A 463 -0.14 -0.72 4.89
CA ALA A 463 -0.07 -0.46 6.32
C ALA A 463 0.40 -1.69 7.11
N GLY A 464 0.93 -1.41 8.30
CA GLY A 464 1.48 -2.38 9.24
C GLY A 464 1.65 -1.72 10.61
N THR A 465 2.34 -2.40 11.53
CA THR A 465 2.71 -1.78 12.81
C THR A 465 3.77 -0.70 12.58
N LEU A 466 3.61 0.47 13.22
CA LEU A 466 4.63 1.52 13.17
C LEU A 466 5.85 1.08 13.99
N SER A 467 7.03 1.17 13.39
CA SER A 467 8.31 0.94 14.05
C SER A 467 8.65 2.11 15.00
N THR A 468 9.71 1.94 15.79
CA THR A 468 10.29 3.04 16.59
C THR A 468 10.78 4.21 15.75
N THR A 469 11.01 4.01 14.44
CA THR A 469 11.39 5.06 13.48
C THR A 469 10.19 5.72 12.81
N GLY A 470 8.96 5.33 13.15
CA GLY A 470 7.72 5.88 12.57
C GLY A 470 7.32 5.26 11.22
N HIS A 471 8.10 4.33 10.68
CA HIS A 471 7.77 3.65 9.43
C HIS A 471 6.92 2.40 9.67
N SER A 472 5.99 2.12 8.76
CA SER A 472 5.23 0.88 8.73
C SER A 472 6.16 -0.34 8.55
N THR A 473 5.93 -1.44 9.28
CA THR A 473 6.61 -2.73 9.06
C THR A 473 6.39 -3.33 7.67
N ASN A 474 5.38 -2.83 6.95
CA ASN A 474 5.08 -3.17 5.57
C ASN A 474 5.91 -2.36 4.56
N PHE A 475 6.38 -1.17 4.93
CA PHE A 475 7.22 -0.33 4.07
C PHE A 475 8.65 -0.88 3.99
N VAL A 476 9.20 -0.99 2.78
CA VAL A 476 10.55 -1.52 2.54
C VAL A 476 11.55 -0.38 2.33
N LEU A 477 11.37 0.40 1.25
CA LEU A 477 12.13 1.60 0.93
C LEU A 477 11.37 2.41 -0.13
N ALA A 478 11.89 3.57 -0.50
CA ALA A 478 11.45 4.29 -1.68
C ALA A 478 12.45 4.10 -2.82
N ILE A 479 11.94 3.95 -4.03
CA ILE A 479 12.72 3.78 -5.26
C ILE A 479 12.43 4.99 -6.15
N GLU A 480 13.48 5.73 -6.50
CA GLU A 480 13.36 6.83 -7.44
C GLU A 480 13.17 6.30 -8.86
N MET A 481 12.14 6.81 -9.54
CA MET A 481 11.78 6.42 -10.90
C MET A 481 11.57 7.65 -11.78
N ASP A 482 12.01 7.56 -13.02
CA ASP A 482 11.88 8.64 -13.99
C ASP A 482 10.44 8.88 -14.41
N THR A 483 10.08 10.14 -14.63
CA THR A 483 8.73 10.51 -15.05
C THR A 483 8.68 11.80 -15.85
N ASN A 484 7.74 11.85 -16.81
CA ASN A 484 7.40 13.06 -17.57
C ASN A 484 6.21 13.83 -16.97
N LYS A 485 5.59 13.33 -15.89
CA LYS A 485 4.45 13.98 -15.22
C LYS A 485 4.86 14.55 -13.85
N PRO A 486 4.16 15.58 -13.35
CA PRO A 486 4.41 16.08 -12.00
C PRO A 486 4.26 14.98 -10.95
N LYS A 487 5.10 15.00 -9.92
CA LYS A 487 5.10 13.96 -8.86
C LYS A 487 3.73 13.76 -8.23
N ASP A 488 2.99 14.84 -8.03
CA ASP A 488 1.66 14.83 -7.43
C ASP A 488 0.66 13.99 -8.25
N HIS A 489 0.84 13.87 -9.57
CA HIS A 489 0.04 12.98 -10.41
C HIS A 489 0.12 11.52 -9.91
N TRP A 490 1.34 11.04 -9.66
CA TRP A 490 1.57 9.67 -9.19
C TRP A 490 1.20 9.47 -7.72
N VAL A 491 1.42 10.48 -6.89
CA VAL A 491 0.94 10.48 -5.49
C VAL A 491 -0.58 10.30 -5.44
N LEU A 492 -1.32 11.07 -6.24
CA LEU A 492 -2.78 11.04 -6.25
C LEU A 492 -3.34 9.75 -6.84
N ARG A 493 -2.61 9.08 -7.74
CA ARG A 493 -2.94 7.75 -8.26
C ARG A 493 -2.65 6.61 -7.29
N GLY A 494 -1.94 6.90 -6.20
CA GLY A 494 -1.49 5.87 -5.28
C GLY A 494 -0.44 4.96 -5.92
N ALA A 495 0.41 5.51 -6.79
CA ALA A 495 1.50 4.78 -7.43
C ALA A 495 2.44 4.18 -6.37
N ALA A 496 2.67 2.88 -6.43
CA ALA A 496 3.56 2.18 -5.51
C ALA A 496 4.11 0.91 -6.15
N LEU A 497 5.20 0.40 -5.57
CA LEU A 497 5.72 -0.93 -5.84
C LEU A 497 5.27 -1.89 -4.74
N LEU A 498 5.00 -3.13 -5.12
CA LEU A 498 4.59 -4.20 -4.23
C LEU A 498 5.51 -5.41 -4.41
N THR A 499 5.89 -6.08 -3.32
CA THR A 499 6.63 -7.34 -3.42
C THR A 499 5.71 -8.52 -3.75
N MET A 500 4.42 -8.45 -3.40
CA MET A 500 3.49 -9.53 -3.72
C MET A 500 2.06 -9.03 -3.93
N LEU A 501 1.35 -9.78 -4.78
CA LEU A 501 -0.07 -9.63 -5.07
C LEU A 501 -0.91 -10.62 -4.26
N ASN A 502 -2.19 -10.29 -4.09
CA ASN A 502 -3.14 -11.07 -3.30
C ASN A 502 -3.58 -12.35 -4.03
N ASP A 503 -3.65 -12.32 -5.37
CA ASP A 503 -3.50 -13.43 -6.31
C ASP A 503 -3.79 -12.97 -7.75
#